data_AF-A0A2G1Z228-F1
#
_entry.id   AF-A0A2G1Z228-F1
#
_cell.length_a   1.000
_cell.length_b   1.000
_cell.length_c   1.000
_cell.angle_alpha   90.00
_cell.angle_beta   90.00
_cell.angle_gamma   90.00
#
_symmetry.space_group_name_H-M   'P 1'
#
loop_
_entity.id
_entity.type
_entity.pdbx_description
1 polymer ?
#
loop_
_entity_poly.entity_id
_entity_poly.type
_entity_poly.pdbx_seq_one_letter_code
_entity_poly.pdbx_strand_id
1 'polypeptide(L)'
;MRNPVGIDFNPVTKELYTVVNERDGYGDGLVPDYLTSVKKGGFYGWPYAYSGTIPDPDYAEDAPNMVSKSILPDVLFQSHSAPLGLTFYDGKQFPADYVNDAFVAFHGSWNASRPTGYKIVRVPFKDGHPTGSYQNFATGFRLEVEDPGRAKVWGRPVGLAVATDGALLIADDASQTVWRISYVK
;
A
#
# COMPACT_ATOMS: atom_id res chain seq x y z
N MET A 1 -8.73 7.96 -8.46
CA MET A 1 -8.03 6.78 -7.93
C MET A 1 -8.31 5.62 -8.86
N ARG A 2 -7.29 4.92 -9.36
CA ARG A 2 -7.45 3.83 -10.33
C ARG A 2 -8.14 2.60 -9.73
N ASN A 3 -7.57 2.06 -8.65
CA ASN A 3 -8.07 0.87 -7.98
C ASN A 3 -7.80 0.91 -6.46
N PRO A 4 -8.65 1.60 -5.67
CA PRO A 4 -8.55 1.66 -4.21
C PRO A 4 -9.10 0.37 -3.57
N VAL A 5 -8.23 -0.51 -3.07
CA VAL A 5 -8.62 -1.85 -2.59
C VAL A 5 -8.71 -1.90 -1.07
N GLY A 6 -7.59 -1.70 -0.38
CA GLY A 6 -7.54 -1.69 1.08
C GLY A 6 -8.07 -0.37 1.62
N ILE A 7 -8.92 -0.43 2.64
CA ILE A 7 -9.58 0.73 3.24
C ILE A 7 -9.62 0.53 4.76
N ASP A 8 -9.28 1.57 5.52
CA ASP A 8 -9.46 1.59 6.97
C ASP A 8 -9.62 3.02 7.49
N PHE A 9 -10.12 3.18 8.71
CA PHE A 9 -10.26 4.47 9.38
C PHE A 9 -9.13 4.66 10.38
N ASN A 10 -8.43 5.80 10.30
CA ASN A 10 -7.41 6.14 11.29
C ASN A 10 -8.04 6.18 12.70
N PRO A 11 -7.47 5.47 13.70
CA PRO A 11 -8.10 5.33 15.01
C PRO A 11 -8.11 6.63 15.81
N VAL A 12 -7.23 7.58 15.51
CA VAL A 12 -7.10 8.87 16.20
C VAL A 12 -7.98 9.93 15.52
N THR A 13 -7.79 10.15 14.23
CA THR A 13 -8.46 11.24 13.50
C THR A 13 -9.81 10.86 12.91
N LYS A 14 -10.10 9.56 12.81
CA LYS A 14 -11.26 8.98 12.12
C LYS A 14 -11.32 9.31 10.63
N GLU A 15 -10.22 9.79 10.06
CA GLU A 15 -10.12 9.98 8.61
C GLU A 15 -10.08 8.61 7.90
N LEU A 16 -10.77 8.53 6.77
CA LEU A 16 -10.74 7.37 5.88
C LEU A 16 -9.41 7.35 5.13
N TYR A 17 -8.71 6.22 5.14
CA TYR A 17 -7.52 5.97 4.33
C TYR A 17 -7.76 4.82 3.35
N THR A 18 -7.05 4.86 2.23
CA THR A 18 -7.04 3.76 1.26
C THR A 18 -5.64 3.54 0.69
N VAL A 19 -5.41 2.33 0.19
CA VAL A 19 -4.27 2.00 -0.64
C VAL A 19 -4.70 1.73 -2.08
N VAL A 20 -3.94 2.25 -3.03
CA VAL A 20 -4.29 2.25 -4.45
C VAL A 20 -3.23 1.56 -5.27
N ASN A 21 -3.70 0.70 -6.19
CA ASN A 21 -2.88 0.13 -7.25
C ASN A 21 -2.93 1.10 -8.44
N GLU A 22 -1.79 1.70 -8.79
CA GLU A 22 -1.69 2.65 -9.88
C GLU A 22 -1.52 1.97 -11.24
N ARG A 23 -1.42 2.78 -12.29
CA ARG A 23 -1.42 2.29 -13.67
C ARG A 23 -0.20 1.44 -14.04
N ASP A 24 -0.44 0.62 -15.06
CA ASP A 24 0.57 -0.20 -15.69
C ASP A 24 1.12 0.47 -16.97
N GLY A 25 2.24 -0.03 -17.49
CA GLY A 25 2.74 0.28 -18.83
C GLY A 25 3.80 1.38 -18.96
N TYR A 26 4.26 1.99 -17.86
CA TYR A 26 5.29 3.05 -17.87
C TYR A 26 6.66 2.61 -17.35
N GLY A 27 6.95 1.30 -17.47
CA GLY A 27 8.19 0.68 -17.03
C GLY A 27 8.22 0.37 -15.53
N ASP A 28 9.38 -0.02 -15.03
CA ASP A 28 9.48 -0.56 -13.66
C ASP A 28 9.39 0.52 -12.57
N GLY A 29 9.78 1.75 -12.90
CA GLY A 29 9.87 2.85 -11.94
C GLY A 29 8.59 3.68 -11.84
N LEU A 30 7.66 3.54 -12.78
CA LEU A 30 6.43 4.33 -12.85
C LEU A 30 5.23 3.42 -13.17
N VAL A 31 4.06 3.62 -12.57
CA VAL A 31 3.69 4.72 -11.66
C VAL A 31 3.67 4.20 -10.20
N PRO A 32 4.12 4.99 -9.19
CA PRO A 32 4.06 4.58 -7.79
C PRO A 32 2.64 4.23 -7.34
N ASP A 33 2.48 3.09 -6.67
CA ASP A 33 1.32 2.81 -5.84
C ASP A 33 1.31 3.76 -4.63
N TYR A 34 0.20 3.85 -3.87
CA TYR A 34 0.18 4.76 -2.72
C TYR A 34 -0.81 4.40 -1.62
N LEU A 35 -0.58 5.02 -0.45
CA LEU A 35 -1.54 5.20 0.63
C LEU A 35 -1.93 6.66 0.71
N THR A 36 -3.22 6.95 0.90
CA THR A 36 -3.70 8.33 1.05
C THR A 36 -4.98 8.41 1.87
N SER A 37 -5.14 9.53 2.56
CA SER A 37 -6.39 9.95 3.19
C SER A 37 -7.39 10.35 2.11
N VAL A 38 -8.62 9.87 2.24
CA VAL A 38 -9.71 10.13 1.28
C VAL A 38 -10.43 11.41 1.67
N LYS A 39 -10.31 12.43 0.82
CA LYS A 39 -11.00 13.71 0.97
C LYS A 39 -12.29 13.69 0.16
N LYS A 40 -13.39 14.15 0.77
CA LYS A 40 -14.69 14.25 0.08
C LYS A 40 -14.57 15.15 -1.15
N GLY A 41 -14.88 14.60 -2.33
CA GLY A 41 -14.74 15.30 -3.60
C GLY A 41 -13.28 15.47 -4.08
N GLY A 42 -12.31 14.86 -3.40
CA GLY A 42 -10.91 14.90 -3.78
C GLY A 42 -10.64 14.14 -5.08
N PHE A 43 -9.77 14.69 -5.92
CA PHE A 43 -9.33 14.08 -7.15
C PHE A 43 -7.86 13.67 -7.02
N TYR A 44 -7.54 12.40 -7.31
CA TYR A 44 -6.19 11.82 -7.10
C TYR A 44 -5.60 11.35 -8.44
N GLY A 45 -5.71 12.20 -9.45
CA GLY A 45 -5.00 12.06 -10.72
C GLY A 45 -5.68 11.18 -11.77
N TRP A 46 -6.08 9.96 -11.43
CA TRP A 46 -6.55 9.00 -12.43
C TRP A 46 -7.79 9.49 -13.23
N PRO A 47 -7.80 9.38 -14.58
CA PRO A 47 -6.74 8.86 -15.45
C PRO A 47 -5.77 9.94 -16.01
N TYR A 48 -5.97 11.21 -15.66
CA TYR A 48 -5.32 12.36 -16.30
C TYR A 48 -3.95 12.73 -15.75
N ALA A 49 -3.64 12.33 -14.52
CA ALA A 49 -2.40 12.64 -13.82
C ALA A 49 -1.99 11.53 -12.86
N TYR A 50 -0.73 11.54 -12.46
CA TYR A 50 -0.19 10.67 -11.42
C TYR A 50 0.72 11.44 -10.46
N SER A 51 0.94 10.89 -9.27
CA SER A 51 1.81 11.46 -8.22
C SER A 51 1.56 12.97 -8.00
N GLY A 52 0.30 13.35 -7.81
CA GLY A 52 -0.13 14.75 -7.79
C GLY A 52 -0.39 15.25 -9.21
N THR A 53 0.25 16.34 -9.61
CA THR A 53 -0.06 17.06 -10.85
C THR A 53 0.84 16.68 -12.02
N ILE A 54 1.49 15.51 -12.00
CA ILE A 54 2.29 15.06 -13.16
C ILE A 54 1.30 14.59 -14.24
N PRO A 55 1.31 15.20 -15.43
CA PRO A 55 0.35 14.85 -16.48
C PRO A 55 0.60 13.42 -16.97
N ASP A 56 -0.49 12.65 -17.11
CA ASP A 56 -0.45 11.38 -17.80
C ASP A 56 -0.25 11.62 -19.31
N PRO A 57 0.79 11.06 -19.95
CA PRO A 57 1.09 11.38 -21.34
C PRO A 57 0.07 10.84 -22.34
N ASP A 58 -0.80 9.90 -21.95
CA ASP A 58 -1.84 9.37 -22.83
C ASP A 58 -3.17 10.14 -22.69
N TYR A 59 -3.47 10.68 -21.51
CA TYR A 59 -4.82 11.20 -21.18
C TYR A 59 -4.86 12.65 -20.69
N ALA A 60 -3.74 13.28 -20.34
CA ALA A 60 -3.77 14.62 -19.73
C ALA A 60 -4.42 15.70 -20.61
N GLU A 61 -4.28 15.58 -21.94
CA GLU A 61 -4.84 16.55 -22.90
C GLU A 61 -6.38 16.55 -22.93
N ASP A 62 -7.02 15.43 -22.54
CA ASP A 62 -8.48 15.31 -22.49
C ASP A 62 -9.08 16.15 -21.35
N ALA A 63 -8.31 16.42 -20.28
CA ALA A 63 -8.77 17.16 -19.12
C ALA A 63 -7.63 17.89 -18.36
N PRO A 64 -6.98 18.91 -18.97
CA PRO A 64 -5.84 19.60 -18.37
C PRO A 64 -6.20 20.31 -17.05
N ASN A 65 -7.44 20.75 -16.91
CA ASN A 65 -7.96 21.34 -15.68
C ASN A 65 -8.01 20.30 -14.53
N MET A 66 -8.20 19.02 -14.82
CA MET A 66 -8.20 17.96 -13.81
C MET A 66 -6.79 17.62 -13.33
N VAL A 67 -5.78 17.70 -14.20
CA VAL A 67 -4.36 17.55 -13.83
C VAL A 67 -3.99 18.54 -12.72
N SER A 68 -4.34 19.82 -12.89
CA SER A 68 -4.05 20.86 -11.89
C SER A 68 -4.79 20.71 -10.55
N LYS A 69 -5.90 19.95 -10.52
CA LYS A 69 -6.69 19.67 -9.31
C LYS A 69 -6.27 18.40 -8.58
N SER A 70 -5.32 17.66 -9.14
CA SER A 70 -4.90 16.37 -8.61
C SER A 70 -4.14 16.53 -7.30
N ILE A 71 -4.60 15.78 -6.29
CA ILE A 71 -4.03 15.73 -4.95
C ILE A 71 -2.86 14.75 -4.95
N LEU A 72 -1.72 15.18 -4.41
CA LEU A 72 -0.58 14.31 -4.14
C LEU A 72 -0.96 13.30 -3.03
N PRO A 73 -0.80 11.98 -3.25
CA PRO A 73 -1.02 10.99 -2.21
C PRO A 73 -0.08 11.16 -1.01
N ASP A 74 -0.56 10.78 0.18
CA ASP A 74 0.19 10.98 1.43
C ASP A 74 1.48 10.16 1.54
N VAL A 75 1.50 8.93 1.00
CA VAL A 75 2.68 8.06 0.98
C VAL A 75 2.76 7.36 -0.37
N LEU A 76 3.86 7.55 -1.09
CA LEU A 76 4.15 6.81 -2.31
C LEU A 76 4.86 5.50 -1.97
N PHE A 77 4.42 4.43 -2.61
CA PHE A 77 5.02 3.11 -2.54
C PHE A 77 5.82 2.83 -3.82
N GLN A 78 6.75 1.89 -3.73
CA GLN A 78 7.45 1.39 -4.91
C GLN A 78 6.42 0.89 -5.94
N SER A 79 6.58 1.30 -7.20
CA SER A 79 5.71 0.90 -8.31
C SER A 79 5.55 -0.61 -8.38
N HIS A 80 4.35 -1.04 -8.77
CA HIS A 80 3.97 -2.45 -8.93
C HIS A 80 3.96 -3.26 -7.62
N SER A 81 4.00 -2.62 -6.44
CA SER A 81 3.94 -3.33 -5.15
C SER A 81 2.58 -3.99 -4.89
N ALA A 82 1.54 -3.51 -5.57
CA ALA A 82 0.17 -4.01 -5.51
C ALA A 82 -0.39 -4.05 -4.08
N PRO A 83 -0.61 -2.90 -3.43
CA PRO A 83 -1.11 -2.88 -2.07
C PRO A 83 -2.60 -3.27 -2.05
N LEU A 84 -2.97 -4.30 -1.27
CA LEU A 84 -4.34 -4.80 -1.20
C LEU A 84 -4.96 -4.69 0.20
N GLY A 85 -4.17 -4.93 1.25
CA GLY A 85 -4.62 -4.86 2.64
C GLY A 85 -4.16 -3.58 3.31
N LEU A 86 -5.02 -3.01 4.14
CA LEU A 86 -4.73 -1.87 4.99
C LEU A 86 -5.39 -2.12 6.35
N THR A 87 -4.64 -1.96 7.44
CA THR A 87 -5.23 -1.87 8.78
C THR A 87 -4.38 -0.94 9.66
N PHE A 88 -5.03 -0.12 10.48
CA PHE A 88 -4.36 0.60 11.55
C PHE A 88 -4.19 -0.29 12.78
N TYR A 89 -3.05 -0.16 13.45
CA TYR A 89 -2.77 -0.94 14.66
C TYR A 89 -3.25 -0.22 15.91
N ASP A 90 -4.27 -0.75 16.57
CA ASP A 90 -4.79 -0.27 17.86
C ASP A 90 -4.59 -1.28 19.01
N GLY A 91 -3.92 -2.39 18.72
CA GLY A 91 -3.57 -3.42 19.68
C GLY A 91 -2.51 -2.98 20.70
N LYS A 92 -2.33 -3.79 21.75
CA LYS A 92 -1.38 -3.52 22.85
C LYS A 92 -0.23 -4.52 22.93
N GLN A 93 -0.14 -5.43 21.95
CA GLN A 93 0.82 -6.53 21.98
C GLN A 93 2.16 -6.10 21.40
N PHE A 94 2.16 -5.40 20.27
CA PHE A 94 3.37 -4.86 19.65
C PHE A 94 3.91 -3.68 20.47
N PRO A 95 5.19 -3.30 20.25
CA PRO A 95 5.78 -2.13 20.89
C PRO A 95 4.93 -0.86 20.74
N ALA A 96 4.97 0.02 21.74
CA ALA A 96 4.08 1.18 21.82
C ALA A 96 4.20 2.15 20.64
N ASP A 97 5.36 2.19 19.97
CA ASP A 97 5.58 3.01 18.79
C ASP A 97 4.79 2.53 17.56
N TYR A 98 4.30 1.29 17.54
CA TYR A 98 3.46 0.77 16.45
C TYR A 98 1.99 1.20 16.58
N VAL A 99 1.57 1.67 17.75
CA VAL A 99 0.18 2.03 18.01
C VAL A 99 -0.19 3.27 17.21
N ASN A 100 -1.31 3.17 16.48
CA ASN A 100 -1.85 4.12 15.50
C ASN A 100 -1.11 4.19 14.16
N ASP A 101 -0.11 3.35 13.93
CA ASP A 101 0.51 3.21 12.61
C ASP A 101 -0.33 2.31 11.71
N ALA A 102 -0.13 2.44 10.40
CA ALA A 102 -0.80 1.58 9.42
C ALA A 102 0.10 0.42 9.00
N PHE A 103 -0.47 -0.76 8.87
CA PHE A 103 0.11 -1.89 8.16
C PHE A 103 -0.53 -2.02 6.79
N VAL A 104 0.32 -2.29 5.78
CA VAL A 104 -0.10 -2.46 4.40
C VAL A 104 0.44 -3.77 3.84
N ALA A 105 -0.41 -4.55 3.21
CA ALA A 105 -0.04 -5.79 2.53
C ALA A 105 0.25 -5.52 1.06
N PHE A 106 1.51 -5.70 0.66
CA PHE A 106 1.95 -5.66 -0.72
C PHE A 106 1.87 -7.06 -1.33
N HIS A 107 0.90 -7.26 -2.23
CA HIS A 107 0.62 -8.54 -2.89
C HIS A 107 1.69 -8.92 -3.91
N GLY A 108 2.38 -7.91 -4.44
CA GLY A 108 3.54 -8.06 -5.30
C GLY A 108 3.26 -8.02 -6.80
N SER A 109 4.27 -7.56 -7.53
CA SER A 109 4.22 -7.21 -8.96
C SER A 109 4.09 -8.43 -9.88
N TRP A 110 3.31 -8.32 -10.95
CA TRP A 110 3.33 -9.29 -12.05
C TRP A 110 3.97 -8.74 -13.35
N ASN A 111 4.16 -7.42 -13.42
CA ASN A 111 4.52 -6.64 -14.62
C ASN A 111 5.77 -5.76 -14.45
N ALA A 112 6.55 -5.95 -13.38
CA ALA A 112 7.86 -5.34 -13.22
C ALA A 112 8.95 -6.33 -13.66
N SER A 113 10.01 -5.84 -14.32
CA SER A 113 11.15 -6.70 -14.73
C SER A 113 11.89 -7.31 -13.54
N ARG A 114 11.96 -6.57 -12.43
CA ARG A 114 12.43 -7.03 -11.13
C ARG A 114 11.25 -7.04 -10.16
N PRO A 115 10.86 -8.22 -9.62
CA PRO A 115 9.69 -8.27 -8.77
C PRO A 115 9.77 -7.41 -7.52
N THR A 116 8.73 -6.65 -7.24
CA THR A 116 8.56 -5.76 -6.08
C THR A 116 7.34 -6.17 -5.24
N GLY A 117 7.25 -5.68 -4.01
CA GLY A 117 6.18 -6.06 -3.07
C GLY A 117 6.46 -7.37 -2.32
N TYR A 118 5.46 -8.25 -2.21
CA TYR A 118 5.54 -9.55 -1.52
C TYR A 118 5.96 -9.44 -0.04
N LYS A 119 5.30 -8.54 0.69
CA LYS A 119 5.65 -8.21 2.07
C LYS A 119 4.54 -7.46 2.78
N ILE A 120 4.65 -7.37 4.10
CA ILE A 120 3.93 -6.39 4.90
C ILE A 120 4.86 -5.23 5.20
N VAL A 121 4.36 -4.01 5.01
CA VAL A 121 5.04 -2.78 5.41
C VAL A 121 4.27 -2.09 6.54
N ARG A 122 5.00 -1.33 7.36
CA ARG A 122 4.47 -0.39 8.34
C ARG A 122 4.67 1.02 7.81
N VAL A 123 3.64 1.83 7.84
CA VAL A 123 3.66 3.28 7.58
C VAL A 123 3.57 3.98 8.93
N PRO A 124 4.66 4.64 9.39
CA PRO A 124 4.62 5.37 10.65
C PRO A 124 3.69 6.57 10.58
N PHE A 125 2.96 6.82 11.66
CA PHE A 125 2.13 7.99 11.85
C PHE A 125 2.68 8.82 13.02
N LYS A 126 2.59 10.14 12.87
CA LYS A 126 2.93 11.10 13.91
C LYS A 126 1.87 12.20 13.92
N ASP A 127 1.36 12.52 15.10
CA ASP A 127 0.35 13.56 15.29
C ASP A 127 -0.90 13.36 14.40
N GLY A 128 -1.29 12.10 14.16
CA GLY A 128 -2.44 11.74 13.33
C GLY A 128 -2.20 11.70 11.82
N HIS A 129 -0.98 11.98 11.35
CA HIS A 129 -0.63 12.01 9.93
C HIS A 129 0.50 11.03 9.59
N PRO A 130 0.54 10.45 8.38
CA PRO A 130 1.64 9.58 7.97
C PRO A 130 2.94 10.39 7.82
N THR A 131 4.09 9.77 8.11
CA THR A 131 5.40 10.42 8.01
C THR A 131 5.91 10.56 6.56
N GLY A 132 5.12 10.16 5.56
CA GLY A 132 5.51 10.16 4.14
C GLY A 132 6.42 8.99 3.75
N SER A 133 6.64 8.02 4.64
CA SER A 133 7.53 6.87 4.43
C SER A 133 6.93 5.57 4.92
N TYR A 134 7.55 4.45 4.55
CA TYR A 134 7.18 3.12 5.03
C TYR A 134 8.43 2.27 5.25
N GLN A 135 8.30 1.27 6.11
CA GLN A 135 9.37 0.34 6.46
C GLN A 135 8.89 -1.11 6.36
N ASN A 136 9.79 -2.04 6.03
CA ASN A 136 9.44 -3.46 6.02
C ASN A 136 9.04 -3.91 7.43
N PHE A 137 7.94 -4.64 7.54
CA PHE A 137 7.49 -5.27 8.79
C PHE A 137 7.66 -6.78 8.75
N ALA A 138 7.14 -7.44 7.71
CA ALA A 138 7.28 -8.87 7.49
C ALA A 138 7.64 -9.15 6.02
N THR A 139 8.79 -9.78 5.81
CA THR A 139 9.32 -10.17 4.49
C THR A 139 9.47 -11.68 4.40
N GLY A 140 9.95 -12.19 3.26
CA GLY A 140 10.17 -13.63 3.05
C GLY A 140 9.05 -14.36 2.29
N PHE A 141 8.03 -13.64 1.81
CA PHE A 141 6.96 -14.23 0.97
C PHE A 141 7.41 -14.53 -0.47
N ARG A 142 8.56 -13.99 -0.89
CA ARG A 142 9.14 -14.21 -2.23
C ARG A 142 10.47 -14.96 -2.11
N LEU A 143 10.74 -15.84 -3.07
CA LEU A 143 12.06 -16.44 -3.26
C LEU A 143 13.01 -15.39 -3.86
N GLU A 144 14.11 -15.12 -3.16
CA GLU A 144 15.16 -14.22 -3.65
C GLU A 144 16.06 -14.96 -4.63
N VAL A 145 15.56 -15.12 -5.86
CA VAL A 145 16.33 -15.64 -6.99
C VAL A 145 16.44 -14.56 -8.06
N GLU A 146 17.65 -14.38 -8.59
CA GLU A 146 17.91 -13.51 -9.74
C GLU A 146 17.49 -14.23 -11.03
N ASP A 147 16.19 -14.40 -11.23
CA ASP A 147 15.61 -15.01 -12.43
C ASP A 147 14.77 -13.95 -13.16
N PRO A 148 15.08 -13.60 -14.42
CA PRO A 148 14.23 -12.73 -15.22
C PRO A 148 12.89 -13.42 -15.51
N GLY A 149 11.79 -12.86 -15.02
CA GLY A 149 10.45 -13.38 -15.27
C GLY A 149 9.53 -13.30 -14.06
N ARG A 150 8.53 -14.20 -14.03
CA ARG A 150 7.50 -14.20 -13.00
C ARG A 150 8.10 -14.56 -11.63
N ALA A 151 7.74 -13.79 -10.60
CA ALA A 151 8.18 -14.04 -9.24
C ALA A 151 7.81 -15.46 -8.77
N LYS A 152 8.79 -16.17 -8.20
CA LYS A 152 8.56 -17.40 -7.45
C LYS A 152 8.29 -17.01 -6.00
N VAL A 153 7.20 -17.51 -5.43
CA VAL A 153 6.66 -17.03 -4.15
C VAL A 153 6.34 -18.17 -3.21
N TRP A 154 6.53 -17.94 -1.93
CA TRP A 154 5.93 -18.73 -0.84
C TRP A 154 4.52 -18.24 -0.52
N GLY A 155 4.23 -16.97 -0.78
CA GLY A 155 2.96 -16.35 -0.47
C GLY A 155 2.76 -14.99 -1.14
N ARG A 156 1.52 -14.53 -1.15
CA ARG A 156 1.13 -13.20 -1.63
C ARG A 156 0.14 -12.59 -0.63
N PRO A 157 0.60 -11.69 0.25
CA PRO A 157 -0.25 -11.10 1.27
C PRO A 157 -1.41 -10.28 0.68
N VAL A 158 -2.61 -10.46 1.22
CA VAL A 158 -3.84 -9.76 0.78
C VAL A 158 -4.47 -9.00 1.95
N GLY A 159 -5.28 -9.67 2.77
CA GLY A 159 -6.04 -9.04 3.85
C GLY A 159 -5.24 -8.95 5.14
N LEU A 160 -5.49 -7.90 5.92
CA LEU A 160 -4.91 -7.70 7.25
C LEU A 160 -6.00 -7.50 8.28
N ALA A 161 -5.78 -7.99 9.50
CA ALA A 161 -6.64 -7.71 10.65
C ALA A 161 -5.85 -7.76 11.96
N VAL A 162 -6.25 -6.97 12.94
CA VAL A 162 -5.73 -7.07 14.31
C VAL A 162 -6.63 -8.02 15.09
N ALA A 163 -6.05 -9.10 15.61
CA ALA A 163 -6.75 -10.05 16.48
C ALA A 163 -7.07 -9.42 17.84
N THR A 164 -8.02 -10.01 18.58
CA THR A 164 -8.45 -9.49 19.90
C THR A 164 -7.34 -9.46 20.95
N ASP A 165 -6.30 -10.27 20.77
CA ASP A 165 -5.10 -10.28 21.64
C ASP A 165 -4.01 -9.30 21.16
N GLY A 166 -4.26 -8.56 20.08
CA GLY A 166 -3.33 -7.59 19.47
C GLY A 166 -2.33 -8.18 18.48
N ALA A 167 -2.45 -9.45 18.08
CA ALA A 167 -1.62 -10.03 17.02
C ALA A 167 -2.06 -9.52 15.64
N LEU A 168 -1.13 -9.42 14.69
CA LEU A 168 -1.48 -9.13 13.29
C LEU A 168 -1.78 -10.44 12.55
N LEU A 169 -2.95 -10.52 11.93
CA LEU A 169 -3.35 -11.60 11.03
C LEU A 169 -3.12 -11.17 9.58
N ILE A 170 -2.58 -12.06 8.77
CA ILE A 170 -2.29 -11.83 7.35
C ILE A 170 -2.91 -12.97 6.55
N ALA A 171 -3.86 -12.66 5.68
CA ALA A 171 -4.36 -13.59 4.68
C ALA A 171 -3.40 -13.64 3.49
N ASP A 172 -3.11 -14.84 3.00
CA ASP A 172 -2.24 -15.11 1.86
C ASP A 172 -2.98 -16.02 0.86
N ASP A 173 -3.30 -15.47 -0.31
CA ASP A 173 -4.12 -16.16 -1.31
C ASP A 173 -3.33 -17.18 -2.12
N ALA A 174 -2.01 -17.01 -2.28
CA ALA A 174 -1.17 -17.93 -3.02
C ALA A 174 -0.92 -19.22 -2.25
N SER A 175 -0.72 -19.14 -0.93
CA SER A 175 -0.52 -20.31 -0.08
C SER A 175 -1.78 -20.82 0.61
N GLN A 176 -2.91 -20.11 0.48
CA GLN A 176 -4.16 -20.39 1.19
C GLN A 176 -3.99 -20.48 2.72
N THR A 177 -3.14 -19.60 3.26
CA THR A 177 -2.77 -19.59 4.68
C THR A 177 -3.19 -18.29 5.34
N VAL A 178 -3.54 -18.36 6.63
CA VAL A 178 -3.63 -17.18 7.50
C VAL A 178 -2.44 -17.21 8.45
N TRP A 179 -1.54 -16.26 8.29
CA TRP A 179 -0.38 -16.08 9.16
C TRP A 179 -0.78 -15.26 10.39
N ARG A 180 -0.19 -15.57 11.54
CA ARG A 180 -0.36 -14.80 12.78
C ARG A 180 1.00 -14.33 13.27
N ILE A 181 1.19 -13.02 13.37
CA ILE A 181 2.39 -12.42 13.93
C ILE A 181 2.07 -11.91 15.33
N SER A 182 2.70 -12.52 16.32
CA SER A 182 2.63 -12.13 17.74
C SER A 182 3.98 -11.61 18.21
N TYR A 183 3.96 -10.58 19.06
CA TYR A 183 5.13 -10.07 19.75
C TYR A 183 5.24 -10.74 21.12
N VAL A 184 6.32 -11.46 21.34
CA VAL A 184 6.67 -12.08 22.63
C VAL A 184 7.75 -11.21 23.25
N LYS A 185 7.52 -10.76 24.48
CA LYS A 185 8.50 -10.00 25.26
C LYS A 185 9.62 -10.90 25.78
#